data_AF-A0A4V6HYC2-F1
#
_entry.id   AF-A0A4V6HYC2-F1
#
_cell.length_a   1.000
_cell.length_b   1.000
_cell.length_c   1.000
_cell.angle_alpha   90.00
_cell.angle_beta   90.00
_cell.angle_gamma   90.00
#
_symmetry.space_group_name_H-M   'P 1'
#
loop_
_entity.id
_entity.type
_entity.pdbx_description
1 polymer ?
#
loop_
_entity_poly.entity_id
_entity_poly.type
_entity_poly.pdbx_seq_one_letter_code
_entity_poly.pdbx_strand_id
1 'polypeptide(L)'
;MKSNTDTQDTLQLSMLKRGICEELDKRVEDRILEKENAELLQKLINKAESIQEAQSIAALGTTWKRTGFHFDKRLEKQSNDIAYLERNEDLSFNASTCAGGGNLIVA
;
A
#
# COMPACT_ATOMS: atom_id res chain seq x y z
N MET A 1 -29.05 11.00 14.74
CA MET A 1 -28.80 9.96 15.76
C MET A 1 -27.91 8.93 15.08
N LYS A 2 -26.66 8.77 15.52
CA LYS A 2 -25.76 7.75 14.94
C LYS A 2 -26.23 6.37 15.39
N SER A 3 -26.34 5.43 14.48
CA SER A 3 -26.83 4.08 14.77
C SER A 3 -25.82 3.35 15.66
N ASN A 4 -26.31 2.49 16.56
CA ASN A 4 -25.47 1.70 17.47
C ASN A 4 -24.42 0.84 16.71
N THR A 5 -24.70 0.52 15.44
CA THR A 5 -23.81 -0.20 14.51
C THR A 5 -22.56 0.59 14.16
N ASP A 6 -22.69 1.90 13.89
CA ASP A 6 -21.58 2.75 13.44
C ASP A 6 -20.49 2.89 14.50
N THR A 7 -20.91 2.78 15.77
CA THR A 7 -20.02 2.87 16.94
C THR A 7 -19.25 1.57 17.15
N GLN A 8 -19.85 0.43 16.80
CA GLN A 8 -19.17 -0.88 16.85
C GLN A 8 -18.13 -0.98 15.73
N ASP A 9 -18.48 -0.57 14.52
CA ASP A 9 -17.59 -0.65 13.35
C ASP A 9 -16.34 0.23 13.50
N THR A 10 -16.49 1.42 14.08
CA THR A 10 -15.35 2.31 14.39
C THR A 10 -14.44 1.75 15.48
N LEU A 11 -14.99 1.09 16.50
CA LEU A 11 -14.22 0.38 17.52
C LEU A 11 -13.44 -0.80 16.93
N GLN A 12 -14.10 -1.62 16.11
CA GLN A 12 -13.49 -2.76 15.42
C GLN A 12 -12.33 -2.32 14.52
N LEU A 13 -12.53 -1.26 13.73
CA LEU A 13 -11.50 -0.68 12.88
C LEU A 13 -10.28 -0.22 13.70
N SER A 14 -10.50 0.46 14.83
CA SER A 14 -9.40 0.94 15.68
C SER A 14 -8.56 -0.20 16.28
N MET A 15 -9.20 -1.29 16.69
CA MET A 15 -8.51 -2.48 17.21
C MET A 15 -7.71 -3.18 16.11
N LEU A 16 -8.28 -3.28 14.91
CA LEU A 16 -7.64 -3.90 13.75
C LEU A 16 -6.40 -3.11 13.32
N LYS A 17 -6.49 -1.78 13.22
CA LYS A 17 -5.35 -0.90 12.91
C LYS A 17 -4.19 -1.13 13.87
N ARG A 18 -4.46 -1.16 15.18
CA ARG A 18 -3.44 -1.40 16.20
C ARG A 18 -2.79 -2.78 16.04
N GLY A 19 -3.59 -3.83 15.84
CA GLY A 19 -3.08 -5.19 15.65
C GLY A 19 -2.16 -5.31 14.43
N ILE A 20 -2.52 -4.66 13.32
CA ILE A 20 -1.68 -4.65 12.11
C ILE A 20 -0.36 -3.89 12.36
N CYS A 21 -0.39 -2.76 13.06
CA CYS A 21 0.83 -2.02 13.40
C CYS A 21 1.79 -2.86 14.26
N GLU A 22 1.28 -3.57 15.27
CA GLU A 22 2.09 -4.46 16.11
C GLU A 22 2.71 -5.62 15.30
N GLU A 23 1.98 -6.17 14.32
CA GLU A 23 2.50 -7.21 13.44
C GLU A 23 3.59 -6.68 12.49
N LEU A 24 3.44 -5.45 11.98
CA LEU A 24 4.47 -4.80 11.18
C LEU A 24 5.75 -4.56 12.00
N ASP A 25 5.64 -4.13 13.25
CA ASP A 25 6.79 -3.92 14.13
C ASP A 25 7.56 -5.23 14.37
N LYS A 26 6.86 -6.34 14.59
CA LYS A 26 7.50 -7.68 14.70
C LYS A 26 8.22 -8.06 13.42
N ARG A 27 7.64 -7.78 12.24
CA ARG A 27 8.27 -8.07 10.94
C ARG A 27 9.52 -7.23 10.69
N VAL A 28 9.59 -6.02 11.23
CA VAL A 28 10.81 -5.19 11.22
C VAL A 28 11.86 -5.79 12.15
N GLU A 29 11.47 -6.23 13.35
CA GLU A 29 12.37 -6.91 14.30
C GLU A 29 12.96 -8.21 13.71
N ASP A 30 12.14 -8.99 13.04
CA ASP A 30 12.53 -10.21 12.31
C ASP A 30 13.37 -9.94 11.04
N ARG A 31 13.62 -8.67 10.72
CA ARG A 31 14.31 -8.19 9.50
C ARG A 31 13.70 -8.71 8.20
N ILE A 32 12.39 -8.97 8.22
CA ILE A 32 11.60 -9.35 7.04
C ILE A 32 11.17 -8.10 6.28
N LEU A 33 10.91 -7.01 7.01
CA LEU A 33 10.48 -5.73 6.49
C LEU A 33 11.47 -4.62 6.86
N GLU A 34 11.78 -3.75 5.89
CA GLU A 34 12.61 -2.56 6.14
C GLU A 34 11.82 -1.53 6.96
N LYS A 35 12.54 -0.75 7.77
CA LYS A 35 11.93 0.22 8.69
C LYS A 35 11.15 1.31 7.92
N GLU A 36 11.71 1.79 6.82
CA GLU A 36 11.10 2.79 5.95
C GLU A 36 9.77 2.30 5.35
N ASN A 37 9.72 1.01 4.96
CA ASN A 37 8.51 0.39 4.44
C ASN A 37 7.44 0.22 5.52
N ALA A 38 7.84 -0.16 6.74
CA ALA A 38 6.93 -0.23 7.88
C ALA A 38 6.32 1.14 8.23
N GLU A 39 7.13 2.21 8.23
CA GLU A 39 6.65 3.57 8.47
C GLU A 39 5.62 4.03 7.42
N LEU A 40 5.82 3.68 6.14
CA LEU A 40 4.86 3.95 5.08
C LEU A 40 3.53 3.22 5.33
N LEU A 41 3.59 1.92 5.62
CA LEU A 41 2.41 1.10 5.86
C LEU A 41 1.61 1.58 7.08
N GLN A 42 2.28 1.94 8.17
CA GLN A 42 1.63 2.52 9.35
C GLN A 42 0.88 3.81 9.00
N LYS A 43 1.47 4.69 8.18
CA LYS A 43 0.80 5.93 7.72
C LYS A 43 -0.44 5.62 6.88
N LEU A 44 -0.38 4.61 6.02
CA LEU A 44 -1.51 4.20 5.18
C LEU A 44 -2.63 3.56 6.02
N ILE A 45 -2.30 2.66 6.95
CA ILE A 45 -3.26 2.02 7.86
C ILE A 45 -3.97 3.06 8.74
N ASN A 46 -3.23 4.06 9.22
CA ASN A 46 -3.81 5.14 10.02
C ASN A 46 -4.85 5.93 9.22
N LYS A 47 -4.59 6.17 7.94
CA LYS A 47 -5.50 6.87 7.02
C LYS A 47 -6.68 6.03 6.53
N ALA A 48 -6.60 4.70 6.58
CA ALA A 48 -7.65 3.83 6.07
C ALA A 48 -9.01 4.07 6.76
N GLU A 49 -10.07 4.24 5.98
CA GLU A 49 -11.42 4.53 6.50
C GLU A 49 -12.26 3.25 6.64
N SER A 50 -11.83 2.16 5.99
CA SER A 50 -12.52 0.87 5.99
C SER A 50 -11.62 -0.26 6.50
N ILE A 51 -12.26 -1.27 7.08
CA ILE A 51 -11.58 -2.51 7.52
C ILE A 51 -10.93 -3.22 6.33
N GLN A 52 -11.63 -3.26 5.19
CA GLN A 52 -11.13 -3.89 3.97
C GLN A 52 -9.87 -3.18 3.45
N GLU A 53 -9.88 -1.85 3.48
CA GLU A 53 -8.73 -1.04 3.04
C GLU A 53 -7.51 -1.28 3.94
N ALA A 54 -7.70 -1.29 5.26
CA ALA A 54 -6.62 -1.58 6.21
C ALA A 54 -6.02 -2.98 6.00
N GLN A 55 -6.85 -3.99 5.68
CA GLN A 55 -6.40 -5.35 5.38
C GLN A 55 -5.64 -5.42 4.04
N SER A 56 -6.12 -4.74 3.00
CA SER A 56 -5.44 -4.68 1.70
C SER A 56 -4.07 -4.00 1.79
N ILE A 57 -3.96 -2.90 2.55
CA ILE A 57 -2.68 -2.23 2.81
C ILE A 57 -1.72 -3.16 3.56
N ALA A 58 -2.21 -3.87 4.57
CA ALA A 58 -1.41 -4.85 5.31
C ALA A 58 -0.92 -5.98 4.38
N ALA A 59 -1.78 -6.49 3.48
CA ALA A 59 -1.41 -7.52 2.53
C ALA A 59 -0.30 -7.06 1.58
N LEU A 60 -0.37 -5.84 1.05
CA LEU A 60 0.65 -5.25 0.17
C LEU A 60 2.04 -5.19 0.82
N GLY A 61 2.09 -4.84 2.10
CA GLY A 61 3.32 -4.74 2.86
C GLY A 61 3.97 -6.07 3.21
N THR A 62 3.27 -7.19 3.00
CA THR A 62 3.61 -8.50 3.58
C THR A 62 3.78 -9.61 2.57
N THR A 63 3.52 -9.36 1.28
CA THR A 63 3.64 -10.33 0.16
C THR A 63 5.08 -10.73 -0.20
N TRP A 64 6.08 -10.25 0.53
CA TRP A 64 7.48 -10.57 0.26
C TRP A 64 7.89 -11.86 0.98
N LYS A 65 7.66 -13.01 0.32
CA LYS A 65 8.39 -14.23 0.67
C LYS A 65 9.84 -14.06 0.25
N ARG A 66 10.77 -14.21 1.20
CA ARG A 66 12.21 -14.32 0.94
C ARG A 66 12.50 -15.64 0.22
N THR A 67 12.23 -15.71 -1.08
CA THR A 67 12.77 -16.76 -1.95
C THR A 67 14.23 -16.43 -2.20
N GLY A 68 15.14 -17.36 -1.94
CA GLY A 68 16.59 -17.13 -1.97
C GLY A 68 17.19 -16.79 -3.34
N PHE A 69 16.40 -16.36 -4.32
CA PHE A 69 16.86 -16.07 -5.66
C PHE A 69 15.92 -15.07 -6.33
N HIS A 70 16.35 -13.81 -6.34
CA HIS A 70 15.80 -12.72 -7.15
C HIS A 70 14.37 -12.26 -6.82
N PHE A 71 14.22 -10.94 -6.87
CA PHE A 71 12.95 -10.23 -6.84
C PHE A 71 12.11 -10.70 -8.04
N ASP A 72 11.28 -11.73 -7.87
CA ASP A 72 10.35 -12.16 -8.90
C ASP A 72 9.22 -11.14 -8.98
N LYS A 73 9.36 -10.20 -9.92
CA LYS A 73 8.42 -9.13 -10.24
C LYS A 73 7.19 -9.70 -10.94
N ARG A 74 6.43 -10.55 -10.26
CA ARG A 74 5.12 -10.97 -10.73
C ARG A 74 4.21 -9.76 -10.57
N LEU A 75 3.98 -9.03 -11.67
CA LEU A 75 3.02 -7.93 -11.73
C LEU A 75 1.66 -8.46 -11.23
N GLU A 76 1.26 -8.08 -10.03
CA GLU A 76 -0.14 -8.25 -9.63
C GLU A 76 -1.02 -7.42 -10.56
N LYS A 77 -2.23 -7.94 -10.85
CA LYS A 77 -3.20 -7.19 -11.63
C LYS A 77 -3.57 -5.94 -10.83
N GLN A 78 -3.40 -4.75 -11.43
CA GLN A 78 -3.82 -3.51 -10.81
C GLN A 78 -5.33 -3.61 -10.48
N SER A 79 -5.68 -3.64 -9.19
CA SER A 79 -7.06 -3.48 -8.74
C SER A 79 -7.25 -2.05 -8.25
N ASN A 80 -8.47 -1.52 -8.39
CA ASN A 80 -8.84 -0.17 -7.97
C ASN A 80 -9.30 -0.13 -6.50
N ASP A 81 -8.97 -1.16 -5.70
CA ASP A 81 -9.45 -1.29 -4.32
C ASP A 81 -8.77 -0.30 -3.36
N ILE A 82 -7.77 0.44 -3.82
CA ILE A 82 -7.00 1.41 -3.03
C ILE A 82 -7.18 2.80 -3.66
N ALA A 83 -7.81 3.70 -2.92
CA ALA A 83 -8.17 5.05 -3.39
C ALA A 83 -6.97 5.88 -3.88
N TYR A 84 -5.75 5.60 -3.38
CA TYR A 84 -4.54 6.33 -3.74
C TYR A 84 -3.79 5.80 -4.97
N LEU A 85 -4.28 4.74 -5.62
CA LEU A 85 -3.77 4.30 -6.92
C LEU A 85 -4.46 5.02 -8.10
N GLU A 86 -5.45 5.88 -7.83
CA GLU A 86 -6.07 6.71 -8.85
C GLU A 86 -5.05 7.73 -9.39
N ARG A 87 -4.91 7.76 -10.71
CA ARG A 87 -4.00 8.67 -11.41
C ARG A 87 -4.40 10.11 -11.11
N ASN A 88 -3.54 10.84 -10.40
CA ASN A 88 -3.73 12.28 -10.20
C ASN A 88 -3.21 13.03 -11.43
N GLU A 89 -4.11 13.57 -12.25
CA GLU A 89 -3.74 14.26 -13.49
C GLU A 89 -2.93 15.54 -13.27
N ASP A 90 -3.04 16.20 -12.10
CA ASP A 90 -2.27 17.40 -11.76
C ASP A 90 -0.81 17.09 -11.42
N LEU A 91 -0.53 15.87 -10.95
CA LEU A 91 0.79 15.39 -10.57
C LEU A 91 1.39 14.38 -11.57
N SER A 92 0.64 14.03 -12.62
CA SER A 92 1.05 13.07 -13.63
C SER A 92 1.82 13.74 -14.77
N PHE A 93 3.01 13.22 -15.08
CA PHE A 93 3.80 13.71 -16.20
C PHE A 93 3.25 13.17 -17.53
N ASN A 94 2.67 14.04 -18.34
CA ASN A 94 2.27 13.70 -19.70
C ASN A 94 3.52 13.69 -20.60
N ALA A 95 3.99 12.48 -20.96
CA ALA A 95 5.13 12.31 -21.87
C ALA A 95 4.89 12.89 -23.29
N SER A 96 3.66 13.31 -23.60
CA SER A 96 3.25 13.82 -24.90
C SER A 96 3.75 15.24 -25.23
N THR A 97 4.35 15.96 -24.27
CA THR A 97 4.83 17.34 -24.50
C THR A 97 6.35 17.49 -24.48
N CYS A 98 7.09 16.38 -24.46
CA CYS A 98 8.52 16.37 -24.72
C CYS A 98 8.75 16.61 -26.23
N ALA A 99 8.66 17.88 -26.65
CA ALA A 99 9.21 18.33 -27.92
C ALA A 99 10.74 18.37 -27.80
N GLY A 100 11.35 17.18 -27.80
CA GLY A 100 12.79 16.98 -27.69
C GLY A 100 13.13 15.61 -28.23
N GLY A 101 13.33 15.53 -29.55
CA GLY A 101 13.61 14.30 -30.26
C GLY A 101 14.84 13.57 -29.73
N GLY A 102 14.63 12.33 -29.31
CA GLY A 102 15.67 11.30 -29.21
C GLY A 102 15.15 10.06 -29.92
N ASN A 103 15.57 9.84 -31.16
CA ASN A 103 15.31 8.59 -31.87
C ASN A 103 15.82 7.43 -31.02
N LEU A 104 14.93 6.51 -30.63
CA LEU A 104 15.35 5.20 -30.16
C LEU A 104 15.86 4.44 -31.39
N ILE A 105 17.19 4.43 -31.59
CA ILE A 105 17.82 3.51 -32.53
C ILE A 105 17.70 2.13 -31.90
N VAL A 106 16.86 1.28 -32.48
CA VAL A 106 16.87 -0.16 -32.23
C VAL A 106 18.08 -0.71 -33.00
N ALA A 107 19.08 -1.20 -32.28
CA ALA A 107 20.14 -2.06 -32.80
C ALA A 107 19.74 -3.52 -32.62
#